data_AF-R4KK17-F1
#
_entry.id   AF-R4KK17-F1
#
_cell.length_a   1.000
_cell.length_b   1.000
_cell.length_c   1.000
_cell.angle_alpha   90.00
_cell.angle_beta   90.00
_cell.angle_gamma   90.00
#
_symmetry.space_group_name_H-M   'P 1'
#
loop_
_entity.id
_entity.type
_entity.pdbx_description
1 polymer ?
#
loop_
_entity_poly.entity_id
_entity_poly.type
_entity_poly.pdbx_seq_one_letter_code
_entity_poly.pdbx_strand_id
1 'polypeptide(L)'
;MNKLVKAVILSLIICIIGGCAVNMPQRKPEPQTGQVEGQAHINTELTKQVQEVALTVQGVEESMALVIDNQIAVAVKVTGFDRLRLKSIRQELNSQIKSMAPEYDVHVSTDKKLFAQLQKLAEQIKRAPQDNLPAQIKDDYNVIIEDMNG
;
A
#
# COMPACT_ATOMS: atom_id res chain seq x y z
N MET A 1 -26.03 43.06 25.10
CA MET A 1 -25.34 41.83 24.63
C MET A 1 -24.84 41.07 25.85
N ASN A 2 -25.66 40.12 26.27
CA ASN A 2 -25.71 39.67 27.65
C ASN A 2 -24.52 38.76 27.94
N LYS A 3 -23.92 38.88 29.13
CA LYS A 3 -22.77 38.06 29.55
C LYS A 3 -23.04 36.55 29.39
N LEU A 4 -24.32 36.15 29.42
CA LEU A 4 -24.79 34.80 29.09
C LEU A 4 -24.55 34.39 27.62
N VAL A 5 -24.79 35.27 26.65
CA VAL A 5 -24.63 34.95 25.22
C VAL A 5 -23.16 34.78 24.85
N LYS A 6 -22.28 35.59 25.47
CA LYS A 6 -20.83 35.44 25.29
C LYS A 6 -20.27 34.14 25.92
N ALA A 7 -20.86 33.67 27.02
CA ALA A 7 -20.46 32.42 27.67
C ALA A 7 -20.87 31.18 26.84
N VAL A 8 -22.04 31.21 26.19
CA VAL A 8 -22.51 30.12 25.32
C VAL A 8 -21.66 30.02 24.04
N ILE A 9 -21.24 31.15 23.47
CA ILE A 9 -20.36 31.16 22.28
C ILE A 9 -18.93 30.69 22.63
N LEU A 10 -18.43 31.01 23.83
CA LEU A 10 -17.12 30.53 24.29
C LEU A 10 -17.10 29.02 24.60
N SER A 11 -18.23 28.47 25.06
CA SER A 11 -18.36 27.03 25.35
C SER A 11 -18.46 26.15 24.10
N LEU A 12 -18.86 26.69 22.95
CA LEU A 12 -19.03 25.93 21.71
C LEU A 12 -17.70 25.68 20.96
N ILE A 13 -16.66 26.47 21.27
CA ILE A 13 -15.33 26.38 20.60
C ILE A 13 -14.41 25.30 21.21
N ILE A 14 -14.73 24.77 22.39
CA ILE A 14 -13.85 23.83 23.13
C ILE A 14 -14.07 22.35 22.73
N CYS A 15 -15.13 22.01 22.01
CA CYS A 15 -15.49 20.61 21.73
C CYS A 15 -14.81 19.98 20.48
N ILE A 16 -13.89 20.66 19.81
CA ILE A 16 -13.31 20.16 18.54
C ILE A 16 -11.90 19.55 18.72
N ILE A 17 -11.31 19.61 19.93
CA ILE A 17 -9.99 19.01 20.19
C ILE A 17 -10.17 17.64 20.86
N GLY A 18 -10.83 16.73 20.16
CA GLY A 18 -11.05 15.34 20.55
C GLY A 18 -10.43 14.38 19.55
N GLY A 19 -9.15 14.56 19.22
CA GLY A 19 -8.38 13.57 18.47
C GLY A 19 -7.88 12.49 19.42
N CYS A 20 -8.52 11.32 19.42
CA CYS A 20 -8.01 10.12 20.09
C CYS A 20 -6.66 9.73 19.48
N ALA A 21 -5.56 10.06 20.15
CA ALA A 21 -4.29 9.37 19.91
C ALA A 21 -4.43 7.94 20.46
N VAL A 22 -4.71 6.99 19.56
CA VAL A 22 -4.62 5.56 19.85
C VAL A 22 -3.16 5.25 20.18
N ASN A 23 -2.91 4.96 21.45
CA ASN A 23 -1.62 4.52 21.96
C ASN A 23 -1.61 2.99 21.89
N MET A 24 -1.04 2.43 20.81
CA MET A 24 -0.78 0.99 20.73
C MET A 24 0.62 0.69 21.29
N PRO A 25 0.79 -0.42 22.04
CA PRO A 25 2.07 -0.76 22.63
C PRO A 25 3.09 -1.15 21.55
N GLN A 26 4.20 -0.41 21.49
CA GLN A 26 5.38 -0.78 20.72
C GLN A 26 5.96 -2.10 21.25
N ARG A 27 5.78 -3.18 20.49
CA ARG A 27 6.67 -4.33 20.56
C ARG A 27 7.94 -4.00 19.81
N LYS A 28 9.05 -3.98 20.53
CA LYS A 28 10.41 -3.87 20.02
C LYS A 28 10.81 -5.21 19.39
N PRO A 29 11.27 -5.28 18.14
CA PRO A 29 12.15 -6.35 17.70
C PRO A 29 13.61 -5.93 17.91
N GLU A 30 14.37 -6.83 18.52
CA GLU A 30 15.83 -6.76 18.67
C GLU A 30 16.57 -6.80 17.32
N PRO A 31 17.83 -6.35 17.28
CA PRO A 31 18.50 -5.89 16.08
C PRO A 31 19.03 -7.08 15.27
N GLN A 32 18.63 -7.16 14.00
CA GLN A 32 19.28 -8.05 13.04
C GLN A 32 19.89 -7.20 11.92
N THR A 33 21.21 -7.06 12.02
CA THR A 33 22.15 -6.86 10.90
C THR A 33 21.88 -5.68 9.94
N GLY A 34 22.50 -4.55 10.27
CA GLY A 34 23.16 -3.66 9.29
C GLY A 34 22.38 -3.29 8.03
N GLN A 35 21.23 -2.63 8.18
CA GLN A 35 20.72 -1.80 7.10
C GLN A 35 21.39 -0.44 7.17
N VAL A 36 22.13 -0.10 6.11
CA VAL A 36 22.49 1.27 5.83
C VAL A 36 21.17 2.03 5.65
N GLU A 37 20.81 2.86 6.63
CA GLU A 37 19.67 3.76 6.53
C GLU A 37 19.78 4.56 5.22
N GLY A 38 18.90 4.28 4.26
CA GLY A 38 18.80 5.09 3.04
C GLY A 38 18.49 4.35 1.74
N GLN A 39 18.69 3.03 1.65
CA GLN A 39 18.48 2.30 0.39
C GLN A 39 17.27 1.36 0.48
N ALA A 40 16.25 1.63 -0.34
CA ALA A 40 15.08 0.76 -0.47
C ALA A 40 15.49 -0.57 -1.11
N HIS A 41 15.09 -1.68 -0.49
CA HIS A 41 15.43 -3.02 -0.99
C HIS A 41 14.28 -3.57 -1.85
N ILE A 42 14.55 -3.84 -3.12
CA ILE A 42 13.57 -4.44 -4.03
C ILE A 42 13.76 -5.95 -4.06
N ASN A 43 12.69 -6.69 -3.73
CA ASN A 43 12.67 -8.14 -3.90
C ASN A 43 12.08 -8.51 -5.27
N THR A 44 12.94 -8.60 -6.29
CA THR A 44 12.52 -8.92 -7.67
C THR A 44 11.95 -10.33 -7.80
N GLU A 45 12.46 -11.30 -7.03
CA GLU A 45 12.00 -12.68 -7.08
C GLU A 45 10.58 -12.81 -6.54
N LEU A 46 10.33 -12.28 -5.33
CA LEU A 46 8.98 -12.26 -4.76
C LEU A 46 8.01 -11.43 -5.61
N THR A 47 8.48 -10.34 -6.23
CA THR A 47 7.67 -9.54 -7.17
C THR A 47 7.13 -10.40 -8.31
N LYS A 48 7.98 -11.21 -8.95
CA LYS A 48 7.55 -12.10 -10.04
C LYS A 48 6.56 -13.15 -9.57
N GLN A 49 6.86 -13.81 -8.45
CA GLN A 49 5.99 -14.84 -7.88
C GLN A 49 4.60 -14.28 -7.56
N VAL A 50 4.54 -13.08 -6.98
CA VAL A 50 3.28 -12.38 -6.69
C VAL A 50 2.50 -12.06 -7.99
N GLN A 51 3.18 -11.60 -9.05
CA GLN A 51 2.52 -11.35 -10.34
C GLN A 51 1.95 -12.63 -10.95
N GLU A 52 2.70 -13.74 -10.90
CA GLU A 52 2.27 -15.03 -11.40
C GLU A 52 1.06 -15.56 -10.63
N VAL A 53 1.09 -15.54 -9.29
CA VAL A 53 -0.05 -15.90 -8.44
C VAL A 53 -1.27 -15.03 -8.79
N ALA A 54 -1.08 -13.72 -8.97
CA ALA A 54 -2.18 -12.83 -9.31
C ALA A 54 -2.88 -13.17 -10.64
N LEU A 55 -2.13 -13.67 -11.63
CA LEU A 55 -2.67 -14.12 -12.92
C LEU A 55 -3.45 -15.44 -12.82
N THR A 56 -3.28 -16.21 -11.75
CA THR A 56 -4.05 -17.45 -11.55
C THR A 56 -5.47 -17.20 -11.05
N VAL A 57 -5.76 -16.00 -10.54
CA VAL A 57 -7.09 -15.63 -10.04
C VAL A 57 -8.05 -15.43 -11.21
N GLN A 58 -9.19 -16.13 -11.17
CA GLN A 58 -10.17 -16.06 -12.25
C GLN A 58 -10.68 -14.62 -12.47
N GLY A 59 -10.64 -14.17 -13.72
CA GLY A 59 -11.10 -12.83 -14.13
C GLY A 59 -10.00 -11.76 -14.11
N VAL A 60 -8.77 -12.11 -13.67
CA VAL A 60 -7.60 -11.25 -13.84
C VAL A 60 -7.04 -11.42 -15.25
N GLU A 61 -6.88 -10.30 -15.97
CA GLU A 61 -6.30 -10.28 -17.32
C GLU A 61 -4.81 -9.89 -17.30
N GLU A 62 -4.45 -8.93 -16.46
CA GLU A 62 -3.08 -8.48 -16.28
C GLU A 62 -2.79 -8.23 -14.79
N SER A 63 -1.54 -8.44 -14.39
CA SER A 63 -1.06 -8.15 -13.03
C SER A 63 0.20 -7.30 -13.05
N MET A 64 0.29 -6.38 -12.08
CA MET A 64 1.48 -5.61 -11.79
C MET A 64 1.74 -5.64 -10.30
N ALA A 65 2.96 -5.98 -9.91
CA ALA A 65 3.37 -6.00 -8.51
C ALA A 65 4.71 -5.31 -8.33
N LEU A 66 4.95 -4.79 -7.13
CA LEU A 66 6.26 -4.40 -6.66
C LEU A 66 6.39 -4.83 -5.20
N VAL A 67 7.56 -5.34 -4.84
CA VAL A 67 7.91 -5.65 -3.46
C VAL A 67 9.11 -4.80 -3.08
N ILE A 68 8.86 -3.85 -2.17
CA ILE A 68 9.87 -2.94 -1.66
C ILE A 68 9.85 -3.03 -0.13
N ASP A 69 11.02 -3.27 0.45
CA ASP A 69 11.22 -3.55 1.87
C ASP A 69 10.29 -4.70 2.32
N ASN A 70 9.34 -4.42 3.23
CA ASN A 70 8.40 -5.40 3.78
C ASN A 70 6.95 -5.20 3.30
N GLN A 71 6.77 -4.49 2.18
CA GLN A 71 5.46 -4.16 1.61
C GLN A 71 5.32 -4.74 0.20
N ILE A 72 4.19 -5.38 -0.06
CA ILE A 72 3.78 -5.93 -1.35
C ILE A 72 2.62 -5.08 -1.87
N ALA A 73 2.84 -4.35 -2.96
CA ALA A 73 1.76 -3.67 -3.67
C ALA A 73 1.42 -4.44 -4.94
N VAL A 74 0.14 -4.78 -5.10
CA VAL A 74 -0.40 -5.48 -6.26
C VAL A 74 -1.58 -4.73 -6.82
N ALA A 75 -1.57 -4.52 -8.13
CA ALA A 75 -2.73 -4.09 -8.89
C ALA A 75 -3.02 -5.06 -10.03
N VAL A 76 -4.30 -5.35 -10.25
CA VAL A 76 -4.75 -6.22 -11.35
C VAL A 76 -5.76 -5.52 -12.24
N LYS A 77 -5.70 -5.82 -13.54
CA LYS A 77 -6.76 -5.47 -14.49
C LYS A 77 -7.78 -6.59 -14.55
N VAL A 78 -9.05 -6.21 -14.41
CA VAL A 78 -10.22 -7.09 -14.54
C VAL A 78 -11.11 -6.51 -15.63
N THR A 79 -11.60 -7.36 -16.55
CA THR A 79 -12.40 -6.94 -17.70
C THR A 79 -13.72 -7.70 -17.79
N GLY A 80 -14.57 -7.29 -18.74
CA GLY A 80 -15.87 -7.92 -18.99
C GLY A 80 -16.80 -7.95 -17.77
N PHE A 81 -17.50 -9.07 -17.62
CA PHE A 81 -18.45 -9.32 -16.54
C PHE A 81 -17.78 -9.62 -15.19
N ASP A 82 -16.49 -9.97 -15.17
CA ASP A 82 -15.75 -10.21 -13.93
C ASP A 82 -15.60 -8.94 -13.10
N ARG A 83 -15.78 -7.76 -13.72
CA ARG A 83 -15.87 -6.47 -13.01
C ARG A 83 -17.05 -6.37 -12.04
N LEU A 84 -18.06 -7.25 -12.14
CA LEU A 84 -19.14 -7.33 -11.15
C LEU A 84 -18.67 -8.00 -9.84
N ARG A 85 -17.50 -8.64 -9.85
CA ARG A 85 -16.94 -9.42 -8.73
C ARG A 85 -15.60 -8.87 -8.23
N LEU A 86 -15.27 -7.60 -8.50
CA LEU A 86 -13.99 -6.98 -8.09
C LEU A 86 -13.67 -7.17 -6.61
N LYS A 87 -14.68 -7.06 -5.74
CA LYS A 87 -14.51 -7.28 -4.30
C LYS A 87 -14.01 -8.69 -3.98
N SER A 88 -14.63 -9.70 -4.60
CA SER A 88 -14.24 -11.11 -4.42
C SER A 88 -12.85 -11.38 -4.99
N ILE A 89 -12.55 -10.90 -6.19
CA ILE A 89 -11.22 -11.02 -6.81
C ILE A 89 -10.14 -10.41 -5.91
N ARG A 90 -10.38 -9.20 -5.39
CA ARG A 90 -9.46 -8.53 -4.47
C ARG A 90 -9.24 -9.33 -3.18
N GLN A 91 -10.30 -9.90 -2.60
CA GLN A 91 -10.23 -10.70 -1.38
C GLN A 91 -9.49 -12.02 -1.59
N GLU A 92 -9.79 -12.72 -2.68
CA GLU A 92 -9.14 -13.96 -3.07
C GLU A 92 -7.64 -13.73 -3.29
N LEU A 93 -7.29 -12.72 -4.09
CA LEU A 93 -5.91 -12.35 -4.37
C LEU A 93 -5.14 -11.99 -3.10
N ASN A 94 -5.72 -11.15 -2.24
CA ASN A 94 -5.13 -10.81 -0.95
C ASN A 94 -4.90 -12.05 -0.07
N SER A 95 -5.85 -12.98 -0.03
CA SER A 95 -5.72 -14.21 0.75
C SER A 95 -4.60 -15.12 0.22
N GLN A 96 -4.49 -15.28 -1.09
CA GLN A 96 -3.43 -16.10 -1.70
C GLN A 96 -2.04 -15.51 -1.45
N ILE A 97 -1.87 -14.20 -1.65
CA ILE A 97 -0.58 -13.53 -1.43
C ILE A 97 -0.19 -13.58 0.05
N LYS A 98 -1.12 -13.30 0.98
CA LYS A 98 -0.84 -13.39 2.42
C LYS A 98 -0.47 -14.80 2.88
N SER A 99 -1.01 -15.83 2.24
CA SER A 99 -0.65 -17.22 2.55
C SER A 99 0.76 -17.58 2.07
N MET A 100 1.19 -16.99 0.95
CA MET A 100 2.53 -17.17 0.39
C MET A 100 3.60 -16.36 1.12
N ALA A 101 3.26 -15.14 1.55
CA ALA A 101 4.19 -14.17 2.16
C ALA A 101 3.58 -13.58 3.45
N PRO A 102 3.44 -14.37 4.53
CA PRO A 102 2.73 -13.96 5.74
C PRO A 102 3.41 -12.83 6.53
N GLU A 103 4.72 -12.66 6.36
CA GLU A 103 5.52 -11.64 7.05
C GLU A 103 5.41 -10.25 6.40
N TYR A 104 4.80 -10.15 5.21
CA TYR A 104 4.72 -8.91 4.42
C TYR A 104 3.38 -8.20 4.61
N ASP A 105 3.39 -6.86 4.54
CA ASP A 105 2.15 -6.10 4.41
C ASP A 105 1.67 -6.13 2.95
N VAL A 106 0.41 -6.52 2.73
CA VAL A 106 -0.13 -6.81 1.40
C VAL A 106 -1.23 -5.83 1.06
N HIS A 107 -0.99 -5.05 0.00
CA HIS A 107 -1.94 -4.08 -0.55
C HIS A 107 -2.38 -4.55 -1.93
N VAL A 108 -3.70 -4.71 -2.10
CA VAL A 108 -4.29 -5.22 -3.35
C VAL A 108 -5.31 -4.25 -3.89
N SER A 109 -5.16 -3.90 -5.16
CA SER A 109 -6.10 -3.05 -5.89
C SER A 109 -6.54 -3.67 -7.21
N THR A 110 -7.75 -3.32 -7.64
CA THR A 110 -8.26 -3.60 -8.99
C THR A 110 -8.45 -2.30 -9.79
N ASP A 111 -7.94 -1.19 -9.27
CA ASP A 111 -8.08 0.13 -9.89
C ASP A 111 -7.09 0.32 -11.04
N LYS A 112 -7.58 0.85 -12.16
CA LYS A 112 -6.79 1.02 -13.38
C LYS A 112 -5.72 2.10 -13.26
N LYS A 113 -5.97 3.17 -12.50
CA LYS A 113 -4.99 4.24 -12.24
C LYS A 113 -3.84 3.68 -11.42
N LEU A 114 -4.14 2.94 -10.35
CA LEU A 114 -3.12 2.33 -9.49
C LEU A 114 -2.28 1.29 -10.23
N PHE A 115 -2.91 0.50 -11.12
CA PHE A 115 -2.17 -0.37 -12.04
C PHE A 115 -1.17 0.40 -12.91
N ALA A 116 -1.61 1.48 -13.54
CA ALA A 116 -0.75 2.28 -14.41
C ALA A 116 0.40 2.96 -13.64
N GLN A 117 0.13 3.41 -12.41
CA GLN A 117 1.16 3.99 -11.54
C GLN A 117 2.21 2.96 -11.13
N LEU A 118 1.80 1.77 -10.67
CA LEU A 118 2.73 0.67 -10.37
C LEU A 118 3.55 0.28 -11.60
N GLN A 119 2.92 0.18 -12.77
CA GLN A 119 3.62 -0.16 -14.00
C GLN A 119 4.67 0.90 -14.35
N LYS A 120 4.32 2.19 -14.25
CA LYS A 120 5.26 3.30 -14.48
C LYS A 120 6.44 3.24 -13.53
N LEU A 121 6.18 2.97 -12.25
CA LEU A 121 7.20 2.85 -11.21
C LEU A 121 8.12 1.65 -11.48
N ALA A 122 7.57 0.50 -11.86
CA ALA A 122 8.36 -0.67 -12.26
C ALA A 122 9.29 -0.36 -13.45
N GLU A 123 8.82 0.40 -14.44
CA GLU A 123 9.65 0.83 -15.58
C GLU A 123 10.73 1.85 -15.17
N GLN A 124 10.49 2.70 -14.18
CA GLN A 124 11.52 3.58 -13.62
C GLN A 124 12.60 2.77 -12.90
N ILE A 125 12.20 1.79 -12.08
CA ILE A 125 13.10 0.87 -11.38
C ILE A 125 13.99 0.11 -12.37
N LYS A 126 13.41 -0.44 -13.45
CA LYS A 126 14.19 -1.17 -14.48
C LYS A 126 15.25 -0.31 -15.17
N ARG A 127 15.01 0.99 -15.29
CA ARG A 127 15.95 1.94 -15.91
C ARG A 127 16.96 2.52 -14.92
N ALA A 128 16.71 2.40 -13.62
CA ALA A 128 17.61 2.90 -12.59
C ALA A 128 18.77 1.91 -12.35
N PRO A 129 19.99 2.40 -12.04
CA PRO A 129 21.07 1.56 -11.56
C PRO A 129 20.65 0.88 -10.24
N GLN A 130 20.80 -0.44 -10.16
CA GLN A 130 20.36 -1.24 -9.00
C GLN A 130 21.03 -0.82 -7.68
N ASP A 131 22.22 -0.21 -7.75
CA ASP A 131 23.00 0.20 -6.58
C ASP A 131 22.55 1.53 -5.95
N ASN A 132 21.64 2.27 -6.61
CA ASN A 132 21.15 3.55 -6.10
C ASN A 132 19.70 3.78 -6.51
N LEU A 133 18.78 3.17 -5.76
CA LEU A 133 17.36 3.46 -5.91
C LEU A 133 17.10 4.91 -5.45
N PRO A 134 16.61 5.81 -6.33
CA PRO A 134 16.30 7.18 -5.92
C PRO A 134 15.28 7.20 -4.78
N ALA A 135 15.46 8.08 -3.78
CA ALA A 135 14.49 8.26 -2.70
C ALA A 135 13.05 8.49 -3.22
N GLN A 136 12.94 9.16 -4.36
CA GLN A 136 11.67 9.40 -5.05
C GLN A 136 10.92 8.11 -5.42
N ILE A 137 11.60 7.00 -5.72
CA ILE A 137 10.93 5.71 -6.01
C ILE A 137 10.20 5.20 -4.77
N LYS A 138 10.80 5.38 -3.59
CA LYS A 138 10.19 4.98 -2.32
C LYS A 138 9.01 5.88 -1.97
N ASP A 139 9.13 7.19 -2.20
CA ASP A 139 8.05 8.14 -1.96
C ASP A 139 6.85 7.87 -2.87
N ASP A 140 7.09 7.72 -4.19
CA ASP A 140 6.07 7.39 -5.17
C ASP A 140 5.38 6.04 -4.84
N TYR A 141 6.15 5.06 -4.36
CA TYR A 141 5.63 3.77 -3.91
C TYR A 141 4.69 3.89 -2.71
N ASN A 142 5.09 4.66 -1.69
CA ASN A 142 4.28 4.86 -0.48
C ASN A 142 2.96 5.58 -0.80
N VAL A 143 2.98 6.58 -1.69
CA VAL A 143 1.76 7.26 -2.15
C VAL A 143 0.81 6.28 -2.84
N ILE A 144 1.32 5.37 -3.67
CA ILE A 144 0.51 4.34 -4.30
C ILE A 144 -0.13 3.41 -3.25
N ILE A 145 0.63 3.00 -2.23
CA ILE A 145 0.12 2.17 -1.14
C ILE A 145 -0.98 2.88 -0.34
N GLU A 146 -0.79 4.16 -0.03
CA GLU A 146 -1.81 4.97 0.65
C GLU A 146 -3.10 5.04 -0.17
N ASP A 147 -3.01 5.30 -1.48
CA ASP A 147 -4.16 5.29 -2.39
C ASP A 147 -4.83 3.90 -2.49
N MET A 148 -4.12 2.79 -2.23
CA MET A 148 -4.71 1.44 -2.21
C MET A 148 -5.53 1.15 -0.95
N ASN A 149 -5.24 1.85 0.14
CA ASN A 149 -5.90 1.65 1.44
C ASN A 149 -7.12 2.55 1.65
N GLY A 150 -7.28 3.60 0.83
CA GLY A 150 -8.44 4.51 0.81
C GLY A 150 -9.63 3.97 0.02
#